data_AF-A0A1G8HWM3-F1
#
_entry.id   AF-A0A1G8HWM3-F1
#
_cell.length_a   1.000
_cell.length_b   1.000
_cell.length_c   1.000
_cell.angle_alpha   90.00
_cell.angle_beta   90.00
_cell.angle_gamma   90.00
#
_symmetry.space_group_name_H-M   'P 1'
#
loop_
_entity.id
_entity.type
_entity.pdbx_description
1 polymer ?
#
loop_
_entity_poly.entity_id
_entity_poly.type
_entity_poly.pdbx_seq_one_letter_code
_entity_poly.pdbx_strand_id
1 'polypeptide(L)'
;MPHDVWRKTGKFALMQRPTNPSQPGSVGRAVAATRRLWTTLACLLGMTASCAADLLWGVNGHPFTAYPGISIEQQLDYVRDLGMKSYRVNISSLDSATKLAELVKAGKERGVEILPVITPGLDLDNGTVDDLYAQAYHLASTLVSRFKDDIRVWELGNEMENYAILMPCEMREGGIQYNCSWGPAGGTETTHYFSPRWSKVSAVLRGLSDATVAVDPTIRKAMGTAGWGHRGAFTRMLQDGIRWDISVWHLYGGDPEEAFKFLATLGRPIWLTEFNYPGGSQGGENQQADGLVQTMTMLRRYQSPYGLEAAHIYELLDEPYWAPSYEAFMGLVHLKKRGDGLWAPSGRKPAYDAVKKAIANGNAGSSSSTVARESPPPAGQVSVPSVPVTDTFQPCSLDAFDTSALPANQIAYAYCVILHRMPSPAEQWREVVAMKKDPSIFPILTKLLLSVEFRTDNQPVGLGNAQYIAILYRTLLGREPDGHGLSDYVSKLDSGEASGERIVAELIHSHEFRSRHKVLFPNEPQ
;
A
#
# COMPACT_ATOMS: atom_id res chain seq x y z
N MET A 1 -60.74 51.18 6.33
CA MET A 1 -60.95 51.99 5.11
C MET A 1 -60.38 51.21 3.95
N PRO A 2 -61.09 51.11 2.81
CA PRO A 2 -62.11 50.07 2.56
C PRO A 2 -61.82 49.32 1.23
N HIS A 3 -62.44 48.20 0.83
CA HIS A 3 -63.86 47.93 0.50
C HIS A 3 -64.03 46.40 0.31
N ASP A 4 -64.98 45.72 0.96
CA ASP A 4 -66.41 45.50 0.63
C ASP A 4 -66.69 44.44 -0.45
N VAL A 5 -67.22 43.26 -0.06
CA VAL A 5 -68.65 42.83 -0.14
C VAL A 5 -68.95 42.18 -1.50
N TRP A 6 -69.39 40.92 -1.58
CA TRP A 6 -70.81 40.54 -1.52
C TRP A 6 -71.10 39.21 -0.83
N ARG A 7 -72.30 39.17 -0.26
CA ARG A 7 -72.84 38.27 0.76
C ARG A 7 -74.09 37.58 0.18
N LYS A 8 -74.53 36.52 0.88
CA LYS A 8 -75.91 35.97 1.01
C LYS A 8 -76.20 34.69 0.21
N THR A 9 -76.99 33.70 0.66
CA THR A 9 -77.60 33.27 1.96
C THR A 9 -78.34 31.96 1.65
N GLY A 10 -78.50 31.05 2.64
CA GLY A 10 -79.54 30.01 2.59
C GLY A 10 -79.52 29.12 3.84
N LYS A 11 -80.61 29.14 4.62
CA LYS A 11 -80.80 28.53 5.96
C LYS A 11 -81.61 27.21 5.92
N PHE A 12 -81.67 26.56 7.10
CA PHE A 12 -82.69 25.63 7.66
C PHE A 12 -82.43 24.12 7.43
N ALA A 13 -82.70 23.18 8.36
CA ALA A 13 -83.14 23.18 9.76
C ALA A 13 -82.87 21.78 10.38
N LEU A 14 -82.96 21.69 11.71
CA LEU A 14 -82.88 20.50 12.57
C LEU A 14 -83.92 19.40 12.26
N MET A 15 -83.59 18.13 12.57
CA MET A 15 -84.40 17.28 13.47
C MET A 15 -83.65 16.01 13.93
N GLN A 16 -83.90 15.59 15.18
CA GLN A 16 -83.25 14.49 15.91
C GLN A 16 -84.08 13.19 15.92
N ARG A 17 -83.36 12.04 15.85
CA ARG A 17 -83.56 10.70 16.50
C ARG A 17 -84.81 9.86 16.14
N PRO A 18 -84.88 8.53 16.47
CA PRO A 18 -83.87 7.54 16.93
C PRO A 18 -83.91 6.17 16.16
N THR A 19 -82.94 5.24 16.37
CA THR A 19 -83.17 3.81 16.75
C THR A 19 -81.93 2.89 16.61
N ASN A 20 -81.91 1.92 17.53
CA ASN A 20 -81.01 0.80 17.91
C ASN A 20 -80.35 -0.11 16.82
N PRO A 21 -79.44 -1.03 17.24
CA PRO A 21 -78.25 -1.44 16.49
C PRO A 21 -78.40 -2.72 15.69
N SER A 22 -77.76 -2.78 14.53
CA SER A 22 -77.45 -4.04 13.84
C SER A 22 -76.21 -3.92 12.94
N GLN A 23 -75.23 -4.78 13.26
CA GLN A 23 -74.10 -5.28 12.45
C GLN A 23 -73.12 -4.29 11.77
N PRO A 24 -71.80 -4.41 12.02
CA PRO A 24 -70.82 -3.71 11.20
C PRO A 24 -70.71 -4.39 9.82
N GLY A 25 -71.12 -3.66 8.78
CA GLY A 25 -70.94 -4.01 7.39
C GLY A 25 -69.48 -4.17 6.98
N SER A 26 -69.29 -4.87 5.86
CA SER A 26 -68.04 -5.38 5.26
C SER A 26 -66.90 -4.38 5.03
N VAL A 27 -67.09 -3.09 5.31
CA VAL A 27 -66.07 -2.04 5.16
C VAL A 27 -65.16 -1.93 6.41
N GLY A 28 -65.63 -2.35 7.58
CA GLY A 28 -64.83 -2.30 8.83
C GLY A 28 -63.76 -3.39 8.95
N ARG A 29 -63.89 -4.52 8.24
CA ARG A 29 -62.90 -5.61 8.25
C ARG A 29 -61.71 -5.33 7.33
N ALA A 30 -61.89 -4.53 6.28
CA ALA A 30 -60.81 -4.19 5.34
C ALA A 30 -59.78 -3.23 5.95
N VAL A 31 -60.22 -2.30 6.82
CA VAL A 31 -59.33 -1.30 7.46
C VAL A 31 -58.54 -1.90 8.63
N ALA A 32 -59.10 -2.87 9.34
CA ALA A 32 -58.40 -3.58 10.42
C ALA A 32 -57.38 -4.61 9.89
N ALA A 33 -57.66 -5.25 8.75
CA ALA A 33 -56.75 -6.20 8.10
C ALA A 33 -55.54 -5.52 7.46
N THR A 34 -55.73 -4.33 6.87
CA THR A 34 -54.63 -3.54 6.29
C THR A 34 -53.74 -2.94 7.38
N ARG A 35 -54.28 -2.48 8.51
CA ARG A 35 -53.43 -1.98 9.62
C ARG A 35 -52.60 -3.07 10.29
N ARG A 36 -53.13 -4.30 10.41
CA ARG A 36 -52.36 -5.45 10.94
C ARG A 36 -51.28 -5.91 9.97
N LEU A 37 -51.54 -5.91 8.66
CA LEU A 37 -50.53 -6.26 7.64
C LEU A 37 -49.35 -5.30 7.64
N TRP A 38 -49.59 -3.99 7.83
CA TRP A 38 -48.52 -2.98 7.86
C TRP A 38 -47.69 -3.03 9.15
N THR A 39 -48.27 -3.37 10.29
CA THR A 39 -47.50 -3.62 11.52
C THR A 39 -46.69 -4.92 11.48
N THR A 40 -47.18 -6.00 10.84
CA THR A 40 -46.36 -7.21 10.67
C THR A 40 -45.29 -7.03 9.60
N LEU A 41 -45.53 -6.26 8.54
CA LEU A 41 -44.51 -5.96 7.53
C LEU A 41 -43.43 -5.00 8.06
N ALA A 42 -43.80 -4.01 8.89
CA ALA A 42 -42.84 -3.13 9.57
C ALA A 42 -42.00 -3.85 10.64
N CYS A 43 -42.53 -4.90 11.28
CA CYS A 43 -41.76 -5.75 12.19
C CYS A 43 -40.91 -6.81 11.47
N LEU A 44 -41.19 -7.14 10.20
CA LEU A 44 -40.38 -8.05 9.38
C LEU A 44 -39.31 -7.33 8.54
N LEU A 45 -39.46 -6.02 8.28
CA LEU A 45 -38.44 -5.18 7.63
C LEU A 45 -37.39 -4.62 8.61
N GLY A 46 -37.57 -4.81 9.93
CA GLY A 46 -36.66 -4.32 10.96
C GLY A 46 -35.67 -5.35 11.53
N MET A 47 -35.65 -6.59 11.01
CA MET A 47 -34.82 -7.67 11.56
C MET A 47 -34.01 -8.44 10.52
N THR A 48 -33.79 -7.91 9.32
CA THR A 48 -32.58 -8.28 8.60
C THR A 48 -31.45 -7.50 9.23
N ALA A 49 -30.89 -8.03 10.32
CA ALA A 49 -29.49 -7.76 10.59
C ALA A 49 -28.79 -8.13 9.29
N SER A 50 -28.35 -7.14 8.52
CA SER A 50 -27.45 -7.39 7.41
C SER A 50 -26.28 -8.08 8.07
N CYS A 51 -26.16 -9.40 7.90
CA CYS A 51 -24.90 -10.07 8.16
C CYS A 51 -23.95 -9.35 7.21
N ALA A 52 -23.21 -8.37 7.74
CA ALA A 52 -22.08 -7.83 7.02
C ALA A 52 -21.23 -9.05 6.68
N ALA A 53 -21.07 -9.33 5.39
CA ALA A 53 -20.16 -10.38 4.96
C ALA A 53 -18.81 -10.10 5.63
N ASP A 54 -18.08 -11.13 6.08
CA ASP A 54 -16.70 -10.93 6.56
C ASP A 54 -15.89 -10.23 5.45
N LEU A 55 -14.82 -9.56 5.84
CA LEU A 55 -13.92 -8.88 4.92
C LEU A 55 -13.46 -9.86 3.81
N LEU A 56 -13.42 -9.40 2.56
CA LEU A 56 -12.87 -10.20 1.47
C LEU A 56 -11.35 -10.34 1.67
N TRP A 57 -10.91 -11.53 2.07
CA TRP A 57 -9.49 -11.83 2.22
C TRP A 57 -8.89 -12.32 0.91
N GLY A 58 -7.76 -11.72 0.54
CA GLY A 58 -6.95 -12.13 -0.59
C GLY A 58 -5.47 -12.13 -0.29
N VAL A 59 -4.68 -12.39 -1.32
CA VAL A 59 -3.21 -12.37 -1.27
C VAL A 59 -2.66 -11.93 -2.61
N ASN A 60 -1.47 -11.34 -2.59
CA ASN A 60 -0.71 -10.96 -3.77
C ASN A 60 0.15 -12.11 -4.26
N GLY A 61 0.47 -12.10 -5.55
CA GLY A 61 1.61 -12.84 -6.04
C GLY A 61 1.98 -12.51 -7.47
N HIS A 62 3.04 -13.15 -7.92
CA HIS A 62 3.73 -12.89 -9.18
C HIS A 62 3.76 -14.14 -10.07
N PRO A 63 2.58 -14.68 -10.47
CA PRO A 63 2.44 -16.01 -11.07
C PRO A 63 3.19 -16.20 -12.40
N PHE A 64 3.57 -15.11 -13.05
CA PHE A 64 4.11 -15.13 -14.41
C PHE A 64 5.62 -14.97 -14.47
N THR A 65 6.25 -14.46 -13.40
CA THR A 65 7.63 -13.95 -13.43
C THR A 65 8.50 -14.44 -12.28
N ALA A 66 8.01 -14.41 -11.03
CA ALA A 66 8.87 -14.53 -9.85
C ALA A 66 9.38 -15.95 -9.59
N TYR A 67 8.55 -16.95 -9.82
CA TYR A 67 8.86 -18.33 -9.40
C TYR A 67 8.62 -19.35 -10.52
N PRO A 68 9.39 -19.28 -11.63
CA PRO A 68 9.34 -20.29 -12.68
C PRO A 68 9.54 -21.70 -12.08
N GLY A 69 8.63 -22.62 -12.40
CA GLY A 69 8.59 -23.99 -11.86
C GLY A 69 7.41 -24.27 -10.94
N ILE A 70 6.68 -23.25 -10.49
CA ILE A 70 5.46 -23.40 -9.70
C ILE A 70 4.24 -23.10 -10.59
N SER A 71 3.33 -24.06 -10.73
CA SER A 71 2.18 -23.89 -11.63
C SER A 71 1.15 -22.90 -11.07
N ILE A 72 0.31 -22.35 -11.94
CA ILE A 72 -0.83 -21.49 -11.57
C ILE A 72 -1.77 -22.22 -10.60
N GLU A 73 -2.04 -23.50 -10.88
CA GLU A 73 -2.91 -24.35 -10.07
C GLU A 73 -2.37 -24.51 -8.66
N GLN A 74 -1.06 -24.77 -8.53
CA GLN A 74 -0.42 -24.96 -7.23
C GLN A 74 -0.51 -23.69 -6.37
N GLN A 75 -0.35 -22.52 -6.98
CA GLN A 75 -0.51 -21.23 -6.29
C GLN A 75 -1.95 -21.02 -5.82
N LEU A 76 -2.93 -21.20 -6.72
CA LEU A 76 -4.34 -21.04 -6.39
C LEU A 76 -4.83 -22.07 -5.37
N ASP A 77 -4.23 -23.26 -5.32
CA ASP A 77 -4.51 -24.26 -4.30
C ASP A 77 -4.06 -23.78 -2.90
N TYR A 78 -2.96 -23.03 -2.79
CA TYR A 78 -2.59 -22.35 -1.54
C TYR A 78 -3.59 -21.25 -1.18
N VAL A 79 -3.98 -20.39 -2.14
CA VAL A 79 -4.98 -19.32 -1.92
C VAL A 79 -6.29 -19.91 -1.38
N ARG A 80 -6.79 -20.98 -2.02
CA ARG A 80 -7.98 -21.70 -1.57
C ARG A 80 -7.79 -22.32 -0.19
N ASP A 81 -6.64 -22.95 0.06
CA ASP A 81 -6.36 -23.62 1.35
C ASP A 81 -6.25 -22.63 2.51
N LEU A 82 -5.76 -21.40 2.28
CA LEU A 82 -5.79 -20.30 3.26
C LEU A 82 -7.23 -19.83 3.58
N GLY A 83 -8.21 -20.19 2.76
CA GLY A 83 -9.59 -19.70 2.86
C GLY A 83 -9.81 -18.34 2.18
N MET A 84 -8.80 -17.85 1.43
CA MET A 84 -8.88 -16.59 0.69
C MET A 84 -9.70 -16.76 -0.59
N LYS A 85 -10.28 -15.65 -1.04
CA LYS A 85 -11.20 -15.60 -2.18
C LYS A 85 -10.73 -14.68 -3.30
N SER A 86 -9.64 -13.94 -3.10
CA SER A 86 -9.07 -13.10 -4.14
C SER A 86 -7.56 -13.30 -4.27
N TYR A 87 -7.07 -13.28 -5.51
CA TYR A 87 -5.65 -13.33 -5.83
C TYR A 87 -5.28 -12.12 -6.69
N ARG A 88 -4.50 -11.20 -6.11
CA ARG A 88 -4.06 -9.96 -6.77
C ARG A 88 -2.78 -10.18 -7.55
N VAL A 89 -2.77 -9.80 -8.82
CA VAL A 89 -1.66 -10.10 -9.74
C VAL A 89 -1.33 -8.95 -10.68
N ASN A 90 -0.03 -8.74 -10.91
CA ASN A 90 0.49 -7.70 -11.79
C ASN A 90 0.30 -8.02 -13.28
N ILE A 91 -0.17 -7.04 -14.06
CA ILE A 91 -0.31 -7.10 -15.52
C ILE A 91 0.30 -5.84 -16.15
N SER A 92 1.52 -5.97 -16.66
CA SER A 92 2.26 -4.82 -17.21
C SER A 92 2.23 -4.71 -18.74
N SER A 93 1.87 -5.78 -19.44
CA SER A 93 1.80 -5.80 -20.91
C SER A 93 0.73 -6.75 -21.44
N LEU A 94 0.39 -6.59 -22.72
CA LEU A 94 -0.53 -7.46 -23.44
C LEU A 94 -0.02 -8.90 -23.62
N ASP A 95 1.28 -9.11 -23.53
CA ASP A 95 1.89 -10.45 -23.62
C ASP A 95 1.44 -11.36 -22.48
N SER A 96 1.08 -10.77 -21.34
CA SER A 96 0.56 -11.50 -20.17
C SER A 96 -0.92 -11.87 -20.30
N ALA A 97 -1.64 -11.37 -21.32
CA ALA A 97 -3.09 -11.56 -21.42
C ALA A 97 -3.49 -13.03 -21.61
N THR A 98 -2.69 -13.86 -22.29
CA THR A 98 -3.00 -15.29 -22.40
C THR A 98 -2.83 -16.01 -21.08
N LYS A 99 -1.74 -15.75 -20.35
CA LYS A 99 -1.54 -16.30 -19.01
C LYS A 99 -2.57 -15.80 -18.00
N LEU A 100 -3.02 -14.55 -18.12
CA LEU A 100 -4.12 -14.02 -17.31
C LEU A 100 -5.43 -14.78 -17.58
N ALA A 101 -5.73 -15.12 -18.83
CA ALA A 101 -6.92 -15.91 -19.15
C ALA A 101 -6.87 -17.33 -18.54
N GLU A 102 -5.71 -17.98 -18.59
CA GLU A 102 -5.47 -19.26 -17.91
C GLU A 102 -5.67 -19.15 -16.40
N LEU A 103 -5.10 -18.11 -15.78
CA LEU A 103 -5.23 -17.83 -14.36
C LEU A 103 -6.68 -17.55 -13.95
N VAL A 104 -7.41 -16.73 -14.70
CA VAL A 104 -8.83 -16.41 -14.45
C VAL A 104 -9.69 -17.66 -14.52
N LYS A 105 -9.47 -18.51 -15.53
CA LYS A 105 -10.16 -19.78 -15.65
C LYS A 105 -9.87 -20.69 -14.45
N ALA A 106 -8.59 -20.89 -14.12
CA ALA A 106 -8.18 -21.74 -13.01
C ALA A 106 -8.66 -21.21 -11.65
N GLY A 107 -8.76 -19.88 -11.49
CA GLY A 107 -9.31 -19.20 -10.33
C GLY A 107 -10.79 -19.46 -10.16
N LYS A 108 -11.58 -19.30 -11.23
CA LYS A 108 -13.02 -19.60 -11.24
C LYS A 108 -13.32 -21.04 -10.83
N GLU A 109 -12.55 -22.01 -11.34
CA GLU A 109 -12.67 -23.43 -10.96
C GLU A 109 -12.40 -23.69 -9.47
N ARG A 110 -11.69 -22.78 -8.79
CA ARG A 110 -11.34 -22.87 -7.36
C ARG A 110 -12.13 -21.92 -6.47
N GLY A 111 -13.05 -21.14 -7.05
CA GLY A 111 -13.78 -20.10 -6.31
C GLY A 111 -12.84 -19.00 -5.78
N VAL A 112 -11.81 -18.65 -6.55
CA VAL A 112 -10.87 -17.56 -6.31
C VAL A 112 -11.01 -16.54 -7.43
N GLU A 113 -11.39 -15.31 -7.10
CA GLU A 113 -11.45 -14.19 -8.03
C GLU A 113 -10.05 -13.63 -8.28
N ILE A 114 -9.74 -13.29 -9.52
CA ILE A 114 -8.47 -12.65 -9.86
C ILE A 114 -8.69 -11.14 -9.85
N LEU A 115 -7.90 -10.43 -9.05
CA LEU A 115 -7.81 -8.97 -9.06
C LEU A 115 -6.55 -8.57 -9.86
N PRO A 116 -6.68 -8.31 -11.17
CA PRO A 116 -5.56 -7.79 -11.94
C PRO A 116 -5.28 -6.34 -11.56
N VAL A 117 -4.02 -6.02 -11.34
CA VAL A 117 -3.52 -4.64 -11.30
C VAL A 117 -2.78 -4.32 -12.59
N ILE A 118 -3.27 -3.32 -13.33
CA ILE A 118 -2.59 -2.84 -14.54
C ILE A 118 -1.43 -1.96 -14.11
N THR A 119 -0.21 -2.38 -14.41
CA THR A 119 1.04 -1.66 -14.10
C THR A 119 1.79 -1.31 -15.39
N PRO A 120 1.37 -0.25 -16.11
CA PRO A 120 1.90 0.05 -17.44
C PRO A 120 3.42 0.27 -17.42
N GLY A 121 4.15 -0.44 -18.27
CA GLY A 121 5.59 -0.23 -18.47
C GLY A 121 5.89 1.02 -19.31
N LEU A 122 5.47 2.20 -18.83
CA LEU A 122 5.58 3.46 -19.55
C LEU A 122 6.83 4.24 -19.15
N ASP A 123 7.45 4.91 -20.12
CA ASP A 123 8.54 5.86 -19.88
C ASP A 123 7.97 7.21 -19.42
N LEU A 124 7.81 7.35 -18.10
CA LEU A 124 7.32 8.59 -17.49
C LEU A 124 8.31 9.75 -17.61
N ASP A 125 9.61 9.48 -17.79
CA ASP A 125 10.62 10.54 -17.85
C ASP A 125 10.60 11.26 -19.20
N ASN A 126 10.53 10.49 -20.29
CA ASN A 126 10.55 11.04 -21.65
C ASN A 126 9.17 11.17 -22.30
N GLY A 127 8.16 10.45 -21.79
CA GLY A 127 6.81 10.49 -22.34
C GLY A 127 6.14 11.86 -22.20
N THR A 128 5.41 12.27 -23.25
CA THR A 128 4.52 13.43 -23.19
C THR A 128 3.21 13.06 -22.48
N VAL A 129 2.49 14.05 -21.95
CA VAL A 129 1.19 13.84 -21.31
C VAL A 129 0.20 13.13 -22.24
N ASP A 130 0.13 13.53 -23.50
CA ASP A 130 -0.80 12.97 -24.48
C ASP A 130 -0.42 11.53 -24.87
N ASP A 131 0.88 11.27 -25.08
CA ASP A 131 1.36 9.93 -25.41
C ASP A 131 1.15 8.96 -24.25
N LEU A 132 1.41 9.40 -23.02
CA LEU A 132 1.21 8.58 -21.82
C LEU A 132 -0.26 8.25 -21.60
N TYR A 133 -1.15 9.23 -21.78
CA TYR A 133 -2.59 8.99 -21.76
C TYR A 133 -3.00 7.98 -22.84
N ALA A 134 -2.58 8.18 -24.09
CA ALA A 134 -2.97 7.33 -25.21
C ALA A 134 -2.48 5.88 -25.04
N GLN A 135 -1.25 5.68 -24.58
CA GLN A 135 -0.70 4.35 -24.32
C GLN A 135 -1.41 3.65 -23.17
N ALA A 136 -1.66 4.36 -22.07
CA ALA A 136 -2.41 3.84 -20.93
C ALA A 136 -3.84 3.46 -21.34
N TYR A 137 -4.51 4.33 -22.09
CA TYR A 137 -5.85 4.10 -22.63
C TYR A 137 -5.88 2.84 -23.51
N HIS A 138 -4.95 2.72 -24.46
CA HIS A 138 -4.88 1.56 -25.36
C HIS A 138 -4.64 0.25 -24.60
N LEU A 139 -3.75 0.25 -23.61
CA LEU A 139 -3.47 -0.93 -22.78
C LEU A 139 -4.73 -1.36 -22.01
N ALA A 140 -5.35 -0.43 -21.30
CA ALA A 140 -6.57 -0.72 -20.53
C ALA A 140 -7.74 -1.11 -21.43
N SER A 141 -7.97 -0.43 -22.56
CA SER A 141 -9.07 -0.76 -23.47
C SER A 141 -8.92 -2.18 -24.00
N THR A 142 -7.70 -2.60 -24.33
CA THR A 142 -7.43 -3.93 -24.88
C THR A 142 -7.60 -5.02 -23.83
N LEU A 143 -7.01 -4.85 -22.64
CA LEU A 143 -7.13 -5.82 -21.54
C LEU A 143 -8.58 -5.90 -21.04
N VAL A 144 -9.19 -4.78 -20.68
CA VAL A 144 -10.54 -4.76 -20.11
C VAL A 144 -11.56 -5.27 -21.12
N SER A 145 -11.43 -4.95 -22.43
CA SER A 145 -12.35 -5.49 -23.45
C SER A 145 -12.29 -7.01 -23.56
N ARG A 146 -11.09 -7.59 -23.47
CA ARG A 146 -10.89 -9.04 -23.56
C ARG A 146 -11.54 -9.79 -22.39
N PHE A 147 -11.59 -9.16 -21.22
CA PHE A 147 -11.95 -9.80 -19.95
C PHE A 147 -13.23 -9.26 -19.31
N LYS A 148 -13.98 -8.38 -19.98
CA LYS A 148 -15.15 -7.70 -19.40
C LYS A 148 -16.21 -8.65 -18.84
N ASP A 149 -16.35 -9.85 -19.40
CA ASP A 149 -17.32 -10.86 -18.96
C ASP A 149 -16.77 -11.73 -17.82
N ASP A 150 -15.45 -11.69 -17.59
CA ASP A 150 -14.77 -12.52 -16.61
C ASP A 150 -14.28 -11.75 -15.37
N ILE A 151 -13.92 -10.47 -15.52
CA ILE A 151 -13.32 -9.64 -14.49
C ILE A 151 -14.12 -8.35 -14.36
N ARG A 152 -14.66 -8.12 -13.16
CA ARG A 152 -15.56 -6.99 -12.87
C ARG A 152 -14.94 -5.89 -12.01
N VAL A 153 -13.74 -6.12 -11.49
CA VAL A 153 -12.95 -5.13 -10.77
C VAL A 153 -11.53 -5.15 -11.31
N TRP A 154 -11.01 -3.98 -11.67
CA TRP A 154 -9.62 -3.79 -12.08
C TRP A 154 -8.96 -2.78 -11.16
N GLU A 155 -7.77 -3.10 -10.69
CA GLU A 155 -6.90 -2.10 -10.09
C GLU A 155 -6.08 -1.42 -11.20
N LEU A 156 -6.07 -0.10 -11.18
CA LEU A 156 -5.59 0.72 -12.28
C LEU A 156 -4.43 1.59 -11.80
N GLY A 157 -3.22 1.19 -12.20
CA GLY A 157 -1.97 1.72 -11.66
C GLY A 157 -1.61 1.05 -10.34
N ASN A 158 -0.32 1.08 -10.02
CA ASN A 158 0.20 0.67 -8.72
C ASN A 158 1.19 1.73 -8.24
N GLU A 159 0.86 2.42 -7.16
CA GLU A 159 1.72 3.42 -6.52
C GLU A 159 2.34 4.49 -7.46
N MET A 160 1.62 4.85 -8.52
CA MET A 160 2.12 5.75 -9.56
C MET A 160 2.47 7.14 -9.02
N GLU A 161 1.83 7.57 -7.94
CA GLU A 161 2.05 8.86 -7.30
C GLU A 161 3.46 9.00 -6.71
N ASN A 162 4.14 7.89 -6.40
CA ASN A 162 5.53 7.90 -5.94
C ASN A 162 6.43 8.63 -6.95
N TYR A 163 6.19 8.45 -8.26
CA TYR A 163 6.93 9.14 -9.31
C TYR A 163 6.80 10.66 -9.20
N ALA A 164 5.69 11.16 -8.69
CA ALA A 164 5.41 12.59 -8.60
C ALA A 164 5.80 13.20 -7.25
N ILE A 165 6.32 12.44 -6.28
CA ILE A 165 6.71 13.00 -4.98
C ILE A 165 7.77 14.09 -5.16
N LEU A 166 7.52 15.23 -4.52
CA LEU A 166 8.41 16.38 -4.51
C LEU A 166 9.73 16.01 -3.82
N MET A 167 10.83 16.25 -4.54
CA MET A 167 12.19 15.94 -4.11
C MET A 167 12.91 17.19 -3.57
N PRO A 168 13.99 17.01 -2.78
CA PRO A 168 14.78 18.13 -2.26
C PRO A 168 15.19 19.12 -3.35
N CYS A 169 15.20 20.42 -3.02
CA CYS A 169 15.50 21.53 -3.92
C CYS A 169 14.53 21.76 -5.10
N GLU A 170 13.52 20.91 -5.31
CA GLU A 170 12.54 21.13 -6.38
C GLU A 170 11.61 22.30 -6.05
N MET A 171 11.17 23.01 -7.08
CA MET A 171 10.25 24.13 -6.93
C MET A 171 8.80 23.63 -6.81
N ARG A 172 8.11 24.10 -5.78
CA ARG A 172 6.65 23.95 -5.63
C ARG A 172 5.91 24.84 -6.62
N GLU A 173 4.63 24.54 -6.82
CA GLU A 173 3.71 25.50 -7.42
C GLU A 173 3.74 26.81 -6.61
N GLY A 174 3.90 27.94 -7.31
CA GLY A 174 4.10 29.25 -6.68
C GLY A 174 5.57 29.67 -6.51
N GLY A 175 6.54 28.85 -6.93
CA GLY A 175 7.96 29.23 -7.00
C GLY A 175 8.72 29.13 -5.67
N ILE A 176 8.11 28.53 -4.65
CA ILE A 176 8.76 28.27 -3.36
C ILE A 176 9.62 27.01 -3.51
N GLN A 177 10.92 27.13 -3.23
CA GLN A 177 11.82 25.99 -3.25
C GLN A 177 11.56 25.06 -2.06
N TYR A 178 11.44 23.77 -2.33
CA TYR A 178 11.42 22.75 -1.30
C TYR A 178 12.80 22.62 -0.66
N ASN A 179 12.85 22.57 0.66
CA ASN A 179 14.10 22.64 1.39
C ASN A 179 15.06 21.51 0.96
N CYS A 180 16.25 21.90 0.50
CA CYS A 180 17.30 20.99 0.03
C CYS A 180 17.80 20.01 1.11
N SER A 181 17.64 20.35 2.38
CA SER A 181 18.04 19.50 3.52
C SER A 181 16.93 18.54 3.96
N TRP A 182 15.72 18.62 3.40
CA TRP A 182 14.67 17.66 3.70
C TRP A 182 14.82 16.39 2.86
N GLY A 183 14.13 15.31 3.25
CA GLY A 183 13.91 14.16 2.37
C GLY A 183 12.73 14.39 1.41
N PRO A 184 12.41 13.41 0.55
CA PRO A 184 11.20 13.46 -0.28
C PRO A 184 9.96 13.79 0.55
N ALA A 185 9.06 14.59 -0.02
CA ALA A 185 7.86 15.03 0.67
C ALA A 185 6.95 13.85 1.06
N GLY A 186 6.20 13.98 2.16
CA GLY A 186 5.44 12.87 2.74
C GLY A 186 4.13 12.50 2.03
N GLY A 187 3.81 13.11 0.88
CA GLY A 187 2.59 12.82 0.10
C GLY A 187 1.24 13.18 0.77
N THR A 188 1.25 13.74 1.97
CA THR A 188 0.02 14.06 2.73
C THR A 188 -0.79 15.26 2.22
N GLU A 189 -0.19 16.10 1.36
CA GLU A 189 -0.76 17.33 0.82
C GLU A 189 -0.58 17.37 -0.69
N THR A 190 -1.42 18.11 -1.40
CA THR A 190 -1.27 18.28 -2.85
C THR A 190 0.07 18.95 -3.20
N THR A 191 0.58 19.84 -2.35
CA THR A 191 1.88 20.54 -2.49
C THR A 191 3.09 19.61 -2.35
N HIS A 192 2.89 18.38 -1.87
CA HIS A 192 3.95 17.36 -1.74
C HIS A 192 4.25 16.63 -3.05
N TYR A 193 3.58 17.00 -4.15
CA TYR A 193 3.83 16.43 -5.47
C TYR A 193 4.38 17.50 -6.41
N PHE A 194 5.42 17.15 -7.16
CA PHE A 194 5.99 17.97 -8.20
C PHE A 194 5.08 17.96 -9.44
N SER A 195 4.43 19.08 -9.72
CA SER A 195 3.34 19.15 -10.69
C SER A 195 3.68 18.71 -12.12
N PRO A 196 4.88 18.98 -12.67
CA PRO A 196 5.27 18.44 -13.97
C PRO A 196 5.32 16.90 -14.02
N ARG A 197 5.65 16.23 -12.91
CA ARG A 197 5.59 14.77 -12.81
C ARG A 197 4.17 14.28 -12.50
N TRP A 198 3.42 15.03 -11.68
CA TRP A 198 2.01 14.73 -11.41
C TRP A 198 1.15 14.74 -12.66
N SER A 199 1.33 15.69 -13.59
CA SER A 199 0.53 15.75 -14.82
C SER A 199 0.70 14.48 -15.67
N LYS A 200 1.88 13.87 -15.67
CA LYS A 200 2.16 12.59 -16.32
C LYS A 200 1.49 11.41 -15.61
N VAL A 201 1.57 11.36 -14.28
CA VAL A 201 0.85 10.35 -13.47
C VAL A 201 -0.65 10.46 -13.71
N SER A 202 -1.20 11.67 -13.66
CA SER A 202 -2.60 11.98 -13.91
C SER A 202 -3.03 11.53 -15.32
N ALA A 203 -2.21 11.77 -16.34
CA ALA A 203 -2.45 11.30 -17.70
C ALA A 203 -2.60 9.78 -17.79
N VAL A 204 -1.71 9.03 -17.14
CA VAL A 204 -1.76 7.56 -17.12
C VAL A 204 -3.01 7.07 -16.38
N LEU A 205 -3.24 7.53 -15.16
CA LEU A 205 -4.40 7.12 -14.35
C LEU A 205 -5.71 7.47 -15.06
N ARG A 206 -5.82 8.67 -15.65
CA ARG A 206 -6.99 9.07 -16.44
C ARG A 206 -7.17 8.19 -17.67
N GLY A 207 -6.10 7.88 -18.41
CA GLY A 207 -6.16 6.99 -19.57
C GLY A 207 -6.68 5.59 -19.22
N LEU A 208 -6.17 5.01 -18.12
CA LEU A 208 -6.65 3.73 -17.60
C LEU A 208 -8.15 3.80 -17.23
N SER A 209 -8.55 4.81 -16.47
CA SER A 209 -9.94 5.01 -16.03
C SER A 209 -10.90 5.19 -17.19
N ASP A 210 -10.59 6.11 -18.11
CA ASP A 210 -11.46 6.46 -19.22
C ASP A 210 -11.63 5.29 -20.19
N ALA A 211 -10.57 4.53 -20.43
CA ALA A 211 -10.65 3.30 -21.21
C ALA A 211 -11.56 2.25 -20.55
N THR A 212 -11.44 2.02 -19.23
CA THR A 212 -12.32 1.08 -18.52
C THR A 212 -13.78 1.52 -18.63
N VAL A 213 -14.08 2.81 -18.45
CA VAL A 213 -15.44 3.32 -18.59
C VAL A 213 -15.97 3.19 -20.03
N ALA A 214 -15.13 3.45 -21.02
CA ALA A 214 -15.51 3.33 -22.43
C ALA A 214 -15.83 1.89 -22.84
N VAL A 215 -15.13 0.90 -22.25
CA VAL A 215 -15.40 -0.52 -22.49
C VAL A 215 -16.70 -0.96 -21.83
N ASP A 216 -16.85 -0.69 -20.53
CA ASP A 216 -18.07 -0.97 -19.77
C ASP A 216 -18.09 -0.12 -18.48
N PRO A 217 -19.02 0.86 -18.36
CA PRO A 217 -19.09 1.75 -17.20
C PRO A 217 -19.40 1.03 -15.88
N THR A 218 -19.91 -0.21 -15.94
CA THR A 218 -20.25 -1.01 -14.75
C THR A 218 -19.06 -1.82 -14.22
N ILE A 219 -17.90 -1.80 -14.90
CA ILE A 219 -16.65 -2.38 -14.36
C ILE A 219 -16.09 -1.43 -13.31
N ARG A 220 -15.82 -1.95 -12.10
CA ARG A 220 -15.30 -1.16 -10.98
C ARG A 220 -13.81 -0.89 -11.16
N LYS A 221 -13.43 0.35 -10.90
CA LYS A 221 -12.06 0.86 -11.01
C LYS A 221 -11.50 1.06 -9.60
N ALA A 222 -10.58 0.21 -9.19
CA ALA A 222 -9.83 0.37 -7.96
C ALA A 222 -8.57 1.21 -8.23
N MET A 223 -8.34 2.27 -7.46
CA MET A 223 -7.20 3.15 -7.63
C MET A 223 -6.77 3.70 -6.28
N GLY A 224 -5.46 3.89 -6.11
CA GLY A 224 -4.95 4.39 -4.86
C GLY A 224 -3.46 4.58 -4.85
N THR A 225 -2.86 4.42 -3.67
CA THR A 225 -1.52 4.90 -3.35
C THR A 225 -0.76 3.88 -2.52
N ALA A 226 0.56 4.07 -2.41
CA ALA A 226 1.47 3.25 -1.60
C ALA A 226 1.17 3.27 -0.09
N GLY A 227 0.21 4.07 0.37
CA GLY A 227 -0.31 4.04 1.74
C GLY A 227 0.61 4.61 2.84
N TRP A 228 1.78 5.14 2.49
CA TRP A 228 2.71 5.81 3.42
C TRP A 228 2.31 7.26 3.75
N GLY A 229 1.02 7.55 3.84
CA GLY A 229 0.51 8.91 4.05
C GLY A 229 0.23 9.69 2.75
N HIS A 230 0.22 9.02 1.60
CA HIS A 230 0.04 9.61 0.26
C HIS A 230 -1.40 10.08 -0.05
N ARG A 231 -2.13 10.56 0.95
CA ARG A 231 -3.52 11.03 0.84
C ARG A 231 -3.70 12.25 -0.07
N GLY A 232 -2.63 13.04 -0.29
CA GLY A 232 -2.65 14.18 -1.20
C GLY A 232 -2.88 13.77 -2.66
N ALA A 233 -2.46 12.57 -3.05
CA ALA A 233 -2.70 12.04 -4.40
C ALA A 233 -4.19 11.86 -4.70
N PHE A 234 -5.00 11.37 -3.75
CA PHE A 234 -6.46 11.28 -3.94
C PHE A 234 -7.10 12.65 -4.17
N THR A 235 -6.62 13.67 -3.45
CA THR A 235 -7.11 15.04 -3.62
C THR A 235 -6.78 15.56 -5.02
N ARG A 236 -5.55 15.31 -5.50
CA ARG A 236 -5.19 15.69 -6.87
C ARG A 236 -5.95 14.88 -7.93
N MET A 237 -6.20 13.59 -7.71
CA MET A 237 -7.05 12.77 -8.60
C MET A 237 -8.47 13.34 -8.72
N LEU A 238 -9.06 13.80 -7.60
CA LEU A 238 -10.36 14.50 -7.62
C LEU A 238 -10.28 15.81 -8.43
N GLN A 239 -9.24 16.62 -8.21
CA GLN A 239 -9.03 17.90 -8.91
C GLN A 239 -8.90 17.70 -10.42
N ASP A 240 -8.23 16.63 -10.84
CA ASP A 240 -8.01 16.30 -12.25
C ASP A 240 -9.20 15.56 -12.89
N GLY A 241 -10.26 15.29 -12.13
CA GLY A 241 -11.48 14.64 -12.61
C GLY A 241 -11.32 13.14 -12.92
N ILE A 242 -10.30 12.49 -12.34
CA ILE A 242 -10.08 11.04 -12.52
C ILE A 242 -11.22 10.29 -11.83
N ARG A 243 -11.79 9.30 -12.51
CA ARG A 243 -12.92 8.52 -12.01
C ARG A 243 -12.43 7.16 -11.47
N TRP A 244 -12.75 6.86 -10.23
CA TRP A 244 -12.55 5.53 -9.65
C TRP A 244 -13.78 5.15 -8.82
N ASP A 245 -13.89 3.90 -8.39
CA ASP A 245 -15.01 3.39 -7.59
C ASP A 245 -14.56 2.87 -6.22
N ILE A 246 -13.31 2.43 -6.10
CA ILE A 246 -12.73 1.84 -4.88
C ILE A 246 -11.42 2.56 -4.57
N SER A 247 -11.28 3.08 -3.36
CA SER A 247 -10.04 3.70 -2.90
C SER A 247 -9.09 2.63 -2.37
N VAL A 248 -7.89 2.55 -2.96
CA VAL A 248 -6.88 1.55 -2.64
C VAL A 248 -5.82 2.09 -1.68
N TRP A 249 -5.42 1.29 -0.70
CA TRP A 249 -4.37 1.66 0.25
C TRP A 249 -3.44 0.47 0.52
N HIS A 250 -2.15 0.72 0.72
CA HIS A 250 -1.19 -0.30 1.17
C HIS A 250 -0.80 -0.07 2.64
N LEU A 251 -0.49 -1.14 3.38
CA LEU A 251 -0.19 -1.05 4.81
C LEU A 251 0.96 -1.98 5.21
N TYR A 252 2.10 -1.38 5.52
CA TYR A 252 3.30 -2.12 5.95
C TYR A 252 3.72 -1.78 7.38
N GLY A 253 2.83 -1.18 8.17
CA GLY A 253 3.07 -0.87 9.59
C GLY A 253 2.17 0.25 10.11
N GLY A 254 2.06 0.32 11.44
CA GLY A 254 1.28 1.34 12.14
C GLY A 254 -0.23 1.15 12.02
N ASP A 255 -0.97 2.15 12.50
CA ASP A 255 -2.42 2.19 12.47
C ASP A 255 -2.92 3.07 11.30
N PRO A 256 -3.66 2.53 10.32
CA PRO A 256 -4.16 3.29 9.19
C PRO A 256 -5.38 4.15 9.51
N GLU A 257 -5.84 4.25 10.77
CA GLU A 257 -7.12 4.89 11.10
C GLU A 257 -7.27 6.31 10.51
N GLU A 258 -6.24 7.15 10.62
CA GLU A 258 -6.28 8.51 10.08
C GLU A 258 -6.39 8.52 8.54
N ALA A 259 -5.75 7.57 7.87
CA ALA A 259 -5.91 7.40 6.42
C ALA A 259 -7.33 6.93 6.08
N PHE A 260 -7.88 5.97 6.84
CA PHE A 260 -9.23 5.46 6.62
C PHE A 260 -10.32 6.50 6.90
N LYS A 261 -10.15 7.33 7.93
CA LYS A 261 -11.01 8.51 8.17
C LYS A 261 -11.02 9.42 6.95
N PHE A 262 -9.85 9.73 6.40
CA PHE A 262 -9.74 10.54 5.17
C PHE A 262 -10.41 9.84 3.98
N LEU A 263 -10.10 8.58 3.70
CA LEU A 263 -10.63 7.84 2.56
C LEU A 263 -12.16 7.68 2.63
N ALA A 264 -12.71 7.49 3.83
CA ALA A 264 -14.15 7.42 4.04
C ALA A 264 -14.87 8.73 3.63
N THR A 265 -14.20 9.89 3.76
CA THR A 265 -14.77 11.17 3.29
C THR A 265 -14.95 11.24 1.77
N LEU A 266 -14.25 10.39 1.01
CA LEU A 266 -14.39 10.30 -0.44
C LEU A 266 -15.68 9.59 -0.87
N GLY A 267 -16.41 8.98 0.08
CA GLY A 267 -17.70 8.32 -0.16
C GLY A 267 -17.58 7.04 -1.00
N ARG A 268 -16.43 6.36 -0.93
CA ARG A 268 -16.11 5.17 -1.71
C ARG A 268 -15.61 4.06 -0.80
N PRO A 269 -15.86 2.77 -1.14
CA PRO A 269 -15.28 1.66 -0.40
C PRO A 269 -13.75 1.70 -0.39
N ILE A 270 -13.17 1.14 0.68
CA ILE A 270 -11.73 1.03 0.86
C ILE A 270 -11.31 -0.42 0.63
N TRP A 271 -10.31 -0.63 -0.21
CA TRP A 271 -9.64 -1.92 -0.36
C TRP A 271 -8.19 -1.77 0.06
N LEU A 272 -7.73 -2.66 0.93
CA LEU A 272 -6.32 -2.79 1.26
C LEU A 272 -5.71 -3.83 0.32
N THR A 273 -5.02 -3.41 -0.73
CA THR A 273 -4.56 -4.33 -1.78
C THR A 273 -3.16 -4.87 -1.50
N GLU A 274 -2.47 -4.32 -0.51
CA GLU A 274 -1.22 -4.87 0.01
C GLU A 274 -1.11 -4.62 1.51
N PHE A 275 -0.85 -5.66 2.30
CA PHE A 275 -0.37 -5.51 3.66
C PHE A 275 0.51 -6.67 4.12
N ASN A 276 1.44 -6.38 5.02
CA ASN A 276 2.17 -7.42 5.75
C ASN A 276 2.69 -6.84 7.07
N TYR A 277 3.26 -7.70 7.91
CA TYR A 277 4.12 -7.25 8.99
C TYR A 277 5.36 -6.54 8.40
N PRO A 278 5.75 -5.36 8.92
CA PRO A 278 6.93 -4.65 8.43
C PRO A 278 8.16 -5.56 8.39
N GLY A 279 8.81 -5.65 7.22
CA GLY A 279 9.99 -6.48 7.02
C GLY A 279 9.70 -7.98 6.78
N GLY A 280 8.42 -8.39 6.67
CA GLY A 280 8.05 -9.79 6.49
C GLY A 280 8.54 -10.64 7.66
N SER A 281 9.29 -11.71 7.38
CA SER A 281 9.90 -12.56 8.42
C SER A 281 11.34 -12.21 8.77
N GLN A 282 11.88 -11.04 8.36
CA GLN A 282 13.27 -10.65 8.70
C GLN A 282 13.53 -10.62 10.22
N GLY A 283 12.58 -10.07 10.99
CA GLY A 283 12.64 -10.07 12.46
C GLY A 283 12.29 -11.41 13.12
N GLY A 284 11.86 -12.39 12.33
CA GLY A 284 11.46 -13.73 12.77
C GLY A 284 10.06 -14.13 12.28
N GLU A 285 9.90 -15.40 11.92
CA GLU A 285 8.64 -15.92 11.35
C GLU A 285 7.44 -15.85 12.30
N ASN A 286 7.67 -16.03 13.61
CA ASN A 286 6.61 -15.88 14.60
C ASN A 286 6.17 -14.41 14.74
N GLN A 287 7.09 -13.45 14.60
CA GLN A 287 6.72 -12.02 14.61
C GLN A 287 5.87 -11.66 13.40
N GLN A 288 6.22 -12.19 12.21
CA GLN A 288 5.38 -12.04 11.02
C GLN A 288 3.97 -12.60 11.26
N ALA A 289 3.88 -13.81 11.83
CA ALA A 289 2.61 -14.47 12.11
C ALA A 289 1.74 -13.66 13.08
N ASP A 290 2.30 -13.25 14.22
CA ASP A 290 1.59 -12.48 15.24
C ASP A 290 1.18 -11.10 14.70
N GLY A 291 2.07 -10.42 13.98
CA GLY A 291 1.82 -9.12 13.37
C GLY A 291 0.74 -9.14 12.31
N LEU A 292 0.70 -10.19 11.47
CA LEU A 292 -0.39 -10.39 10.50
C LEU A 292 -1.72 -10.62 11.21
N VAL A 293 -1.78 -11.46 12.24
CA VAL A 293 -3.03 -11.71 13.00
C VAL A 293 -3.52 -10.43 13.69
N GLN A 294 -2.60 -9.64 14.28
CA GLN A 294 -2.94 -8.34 14.87
C GLN A 294 -3.51 -7.37 13.83
N THR A 295 -2.87 -7.27 12.67
CA THR A 295 -3.32 -6.42 11.57
C THR A 295 -4.69 -6.86 11.05
N MET A 296 -4.89 -8.15 10.81
CA MET A 296 -6.19 -8.69 10.36
C MET A 296 -7.31 -8.43 11.38
N THR A 297 -7.01 -8.55 12.67
CA THR A 297 -7.95 -8.23 13.75
C THR A 297 -8.30 -6.74 13.75
N MET A 298 -7.31 -5.87 13.55
CA MET A 298 -7.53 -4.44 13.39
C MET A 298 -8.40 -4.12 12.18
N LEU A 299 -8.12 -4.69 11.02
CA LEU A 299 -8.88 -4.45 9.79
C LEU A 299 -10.35 -4.84 9.91
N ARG A 300 -10.67 -5.94 10.61
CA ARG A 300 -12.07 -6.29 10.92
C ARG A 300 -12.79 -5.22 11.74
N ARG A 301 -12.10 -4.59 12.71
CA ARG A 301 -12.69 -3.46 13.47
C ARG A 301 -12.96 -2.24 12.59
N TYR A 302 -12.17 -2.07 11.53
CA TYR A 302 -12.27 -0.96 10.58
C TYR A 302 -13.25 -1.20 9.42
N GLN A 303 -13.76 -2.43 9.29
CA GLN A 303 -14.74 -2.80 8.27
C GLN A 303 -15.96 -1.87 8.27
N SER A 304 -16.74 -1.88 9.36
CA SER A 304 -17.98 -1.09 9.43
C SER A 304 -17.75 0.42 9.57
N PRO A 305 -16.79 0.92 10.37
CA PRO A 305 -16.60 2.37 10.53
C PRO A 305 -16.14 3.09 9.27
N TYR A 306 -15.37 2.42 8.41
CA TYR A 306 -14.71 3.06 7.26
C TYR A 306 -15.11 2.48 5.89
N GLY A 307 -15.95 1.46 5.85
CA GLY A 307 -16.33 0.81 4.59
C GLY A 307 -15.18 0.04 3.96
N LEU A 308 -14.34 -0.59 4.77
CA LEU A 308 -13.29 -1.50 4.29
C LEU A 308 -13.93 -2.80 3.80
N GLU A 309 -13.77 -3.13 2.52
CA GLU A 309 -14.43 -4.28 1.87
C GLU A 309 -13.49 -5.45 1.62
N ALA A 310 -12.20 -5.20 1.36
CA ALA A 310 -11.22 -6.21 1.03
C ALA A 310 -9.83 -5.93 1.63
N ALA A 311 -9.07 -6.98 1.90
CA ALA A 311 -7.68 -6.90 2.31
C ALA A 311 -6.82 -8.03 1.74
N HIS A 312 -5.64 -7.70 1.19
CA HIS A 312 -4.73 -8.64 0.53
C HIS A 312 -3.35 -8.66 1.15
N ILE A 313 -2.91 -9.84 1.61
CA ILE A 313 -1.55 -10.00 2.15
C ILE A 313 -0.53 -9.88 1.00
N TYR A 314 0.54 -9.13 1.19
CA TYR A 314 1.69 -9.09 0.29
C TYR A 314 2.85 -9.85 0.95
N GLU A 315 3.12 -11.13 0.64
CA GLU A 315 2.57 -11.90 -0.49
C GLU A 315 2.49 -13.42 -0.24
N LEU A 316 2.06 -14.19 -1.25
CA LEU A 316 1.79 -15.63 -1.12
C LEU A 316 3.05 -16.48 -0.91
N LEU A 317 4.05 -16.28 -1.77
CA LEU A 317 5.29 -17.06 -1.81
C LEU A 317 6.46 -16.13 -1.52
N ASP A 318 7.46 -16.59 -0.77
CA ASP A 318 8.69 -15.83 -0.60
C ASP A 318 9.37 -15.65 -1.98
N GLU A 319 10.17 -14.58 -2.13
CA GLU A 319 11.00 -14.34 -3.32
C GLU A 319 12.50 -14.33 -2.95
N PRO A 320 13.12 -15.49 -2.62
CA PRO A 320 14.42 -15.52 -1.95
C PRO A 320 15.58 -14.91 -2.75
N TYR A 321 15.40 -14.69 -4.06
CA TYR A 321 16.39 -14.04 -4.91
C TYR A 321 16.52 -12.54 -4.64
N TRP A 322 15.59 -11.92 -3.92
CA TRP A 322 15.74 -10.55 -3.42
C TRP A 322 16.58 -10.47 -2.14
N ALA A 323 17.00 -11.60 -1.56
CA ALA A 323 17.73 -11.56 -0.30
C ALA A 323 19.03 -10.74 -0.45
N PRO A 324 19.39 -9.92 0.56
CA PRO A 324 18.76 -9.82 1.89
C PRO A 324 17.68 -8.74 2.03
N SER A 325 17.14 -8.16 0.94
CA SER A 325 15.99 -7.25 1.01
C SER A 325 14.80 -7.90 1.72
N TYR A 326 13.97 -7.08 2.39
CA TYR A 326 12.76 -7.58 3.04
C TYR A 326 11.79 -8.23 2.07
N GLU A 327 11.78 -7.80 0.79
CA GLU A 327 10.98 -8.38 -0.29
C GLU A 327 11.16 -9.91 -0.36
N ALA A 328 12.36 -10.40 -0.05
CA ALA A 328 12.66 -11.82 -0.07
C ALA A 328 11.88 -12.66 0.96
N PHE A 329 11.34 -12.02 1.99
CA PHE A 329 10.83 -12.65 3.20
C PHE A 329 9.36 -12.31 3.48
N MET A 330 8.65 -11.75 2.50
CA MET A 330 7.25 -11.31 2.62
C MET A 330 6.25 -12.46 2.49
N GLY A 331 6.65 -13.59 1.92
CA GLY A 331 5.79 -14.73 1.64
C GLY A 331 5.17 -15.38 2.87
N LEU A 332 4.13 -16.19 2.63
CA LEU A 332 3.58 -17.15 3.60
C LEU A 332 4.13 -18.58 3.37
N VAL A 333 4.77 -18.82 2.24
CA VAL A 333 5.32 -20.12 1.85
C VAL A 333 6.77 -19.92 1.40
N HIS A 334 7.68 -20.70 1.98
CA HIS A 334 9.08 -20.69 1.59
C HIS A 334 9.29 -21.27 0.20
N LEU A 335 10.24 -20.70 -0.52
CA LEU A 335 10.75 -21.27 -1.76
C LEU A 335 12.20 -21.74 -1.58
N LYS A 336 12.57 -22.76 -2.35
CA LYS A 336 13.96 -23.16 -2.57
C LYS A 336 14.25 -23.28 -4.05
N LYS A 337 15.47 -22.94 -4.43
CA LYS A 337 15.96 -23.16 -5.79
C LYS A 337 16.28 -24.65 -5.96
N ARG A 338 15.76 -25.25 -7.03
CA ARG A 338 16.03 -26.62 -7.45
C ARG A 338 17.35 -26.69 -8.22
N GLY A 339 17.89 -27.90 -8.37
CA GLY A 339 19.14 -28.13 -9.12
C GLY A 339 19.06 -27.80 -10.62
N ASP A 340 17.85 -27.69 -11.19
CA ASP A 340 17.61 -27.26 -12.57
C ASP A 340 17.35 -25.74 -12.70
N GLY A 341 17.56 -24.97 -11.63
CA GLY A 341 17.40 -23.52 -11.62
C GLY A 341 15.98 -23.02 -11.41
N LEU A 342 14.98 -23.91 -11.42
CA LEU A 342 13.58 -23.59 -11.15
C LEU A 342 13.31 -23.49 -9.64
N TRP A 343 12.19 -22.87 -9.26
CA TRP A 343 11.75 -22.78 -7.88
C TRP A 343 10.82 -23.93 -7.49
N ALA A 344 10.84 -24.30 -6.22
CA ALA A 344 9.86 -25.18 -5.61
C ALA A 344 9.51 -24.72 -4.20
N PRO A 345 8.26 -24.91 -3.74
CA PRO A 345 7.91 -24.72 -2.34
C PRO A 345 8.78 -25.62 -1.45
N SER A 346 9.29 -25.07 -0.35
CA SER A 346 10.09 -25.79 0.65
C SER A 346 9.42 -25.92 2.02
N GLY A 347 8.30 -25.23 2.25
CA GLY A 347 7.52 -25.35 3.48
C GLY A 347 6.57 -24.16 3.67
N ARG A 348 5.57 -24.31 4.54
CA ARG A 348 4.71 -23.20 4.99
C ARG A 348 5.38 -22.51 6.18
N LYS A 349 5.28 -21.18 6.23
CA LYS A 349 5.69 -20.41 7.41
C LYS A 349 4.63 -20.48 8.50
N PRO A 350 4.96 -20.27 9.79
CA PRO A 350 4.00 -20.09 10.88
C PRO A 350 2.87 -19.11 10.54
N ALA A 351 3.18 -18.04 9.81
CA ALA A 351 2.22 -17.05 9.33
C ALA A 351 1.10 -17.66 8.47
N TYR A 352 1.39 -18.68 7.66
CA TYR A 352 0.38 -19.36 6.83
C TYR A 352 -0.76 -19.94 7.67
N ASP A 353 -0.41 -20.73 8.69
CA ASP A 353 -1.40 -21.40 9.54
C ASP A 353 -2.11 -20.39 10.46
N ALA A 354 -1.40 -19.37 10.94
CA ALA A 354 -1.97 -18.29 11.75
C ALA A 354 -3.03 -17.49 10.96
N VAL A 355 -2.71 -17.10 9.72
CA VAL A 355 -3.64 -16.41 8.81
C VAL A 355 -4.84 -17.30 8.48
N LYS A 356 -4.61 -18.56 8.10
CA LYS A 356 -5.69 -19.52 7.81
C LYS A 356 -6.66 -19.65 8.97
N LYS A 357 -6.15 -19.77 10.20
CA LYS A 357 -6.94 -19.81 11.42
C LYS A 357 -7.70 -18.49 11.66
N ALA A 358 -7.06 -17.35 11.44
CA ALA A 358 -7.69 -16.04 11.59
C ALA A 358 -8.87 -15.84 10.61
N ILE A 359 -8.75 -16.30 9.36
CA ILE A 359 -9.83 -16.28 8.37
C ILE A 359 -10.96 -17.21 8.82
N ALA A 360 -10.66 -18.47 9.16
CA ALA A 360 -11.65 -19.44 9.59
C ALA A 360 -12.46 -18.99 10.83
N ASN A 361 -11.79 -18.35 11.80
CA ASN A 361 -12.44 -17.88 13.03
C ASN A 361 -13.39 -16.69 12.80
N GLY A 362 -13.10 -15.79 11.85
CA GLY A 362 -14.02 -14.70 11.51
C GLY A 362 -15.31 -15.21 10.87
N ASN A 363 -15.21 -16.26 10.05
CA ASN A 363 -16.37 -16.92 9.47
C ASN A 363 -17.26 -17.57 10.54
N ALA A 364 -16.68 -18.12 11.61
CA ALA A 364 -17.41 -18.73 12.73
C ALA A 364 -18.14 -17.71 13.64
N GLY A 365 -17.61 -16.49 13.76
CA GLY A 365 -18.22 -15.40 14.55
C GLY A 365 -19.50 -14.82 13.94
N SER A 366 -19.79 -15.11 12.66
CA SER A 366 -21.03 -14.71 11.98
C SER A 366 -22.23 -15.60 12.30
N SER A 367 -22.00 -16.76 12.95
CA SER A 367 -23.05 -17.65 13.44
C SER A 367 -23.10 -17.65 14.97
N SER A 368 -23.97 -16.82 15.53
CA SER A 368 -24.47 -16.88 16.90
C SER A 368 -23.44 -16.81 18.05
N SER A 369 -23.35 -15.64 18.68
CA SER A 369 -23.27 -15.61 20.15
C SER A 369 -23.88 -14.32 20.70
N THR A 370 -25.03 -14.47 21.35
CA THR A 370 -25.57 -13.51 22.31
C THR A 370 -24.59 -13.41 23.48
N VAL A 371 -23.74 -12.39 23.49
CA VAL A 371 -22.88 -12.09 24.64
C VAL A 371 -23.68 -11.26 25.64
N ALA A 372 -23.82 -11.82 26.85
CA ALA A 372 -24.39 -11.15 28.00
C ALA A 372 -23.62 -9.85 28.29
N ARG A 373 -24.38 -8.81 28.59
CA ARG A 373 -23.91 -7.46 28.88
C ARG A 373 -23.24 -7.44 30.26
N GLU A 374 -21.92 -7.60 30.30
CA GLU A 374 -21.14 -7.24 31.49
C GLU A 374 -20.91 -5.73 31.55
N SER A 375 -21.04 -5.20 32.77
CA SER A 375 -21.00 -3.78 33.10
C SER A 375 -19.58 -3.19 32.91
N PRO A 376 -19.46 -1.89 32.60
CA PRO A 376 -18.15 -1.27 32.37
C PRO A 376 -17.34 -1.14 33.68
N PRO A 377 -16.00 -1.29 33.63
CA PRO A 377 -15.15 -1.03 34.78
C PRO A 377 -15.07 0.47 35.08
N PRO A 378 -14.81 0.87 36.34
CA PRO A 378 -14.83 2.27 36.74
C PRO A 378 -13.64 3.03 36.17
N ALA A 379 -13.90 4.30 35.80
CA ALA A 379 -12.91 5.23 35.28
C ALA A 379 -11.85 5.54 36.34
N GLY A 380 -10.60 5.15 36.06
CA GLY A 380 -9.46 5.50 36.91
C GLY A 380 -8.15 4.97 36.33
N GLN A 381 -7.26 5.90 36.02
CA GLN A 381 -5.88 5.71 35.54
C GLN A 381 -5.73 5.34 34.06
N VAL A 382 -5.77 6.38 33.23
CA VAL A 382 -5.11 6.41 31.92
C VAL A 382 -3.60 6.37 32.17
N SER A 383 -3.03 5.17 32.32
CA SER A 383 -1.64 4.95 31.98
C SER A 383 -1.61 4.61 30.49
N VAL A 384 -1.12 5.56 29.69
CA VAL A 384 -0.69 5.30 28.32
C VAL A 384 0.24 4.09 28.37
N PRO A 385 -0.03 2.98 27.67
CA PRO A 385 0.94 1.92 27.55
C PRO A 385 2.16 2.54 26.86
N SER A 386 3.27 2.62 27.59
CA SER A 386 4.55 2.96 27.01
C SER A 386 4.82 1.94 25.92
N VAL A 387 4.81 2.41 24.67
CA VAL A 387 5.37 1.68 23.53
C VAL A 387 6.76 1.21 23.96
N PRO A 388 7.05 -0.09 23.96
CA PRO A 388 8.43 -0.52 24.12
C PRO A 388 9.16 0.03 22.89
N VAL A 389 9.96 1.06 23.09
CA VAL A 389 11.04 1.38 22.16
C VAL A 389 12.05 0.25 22.32
N THR A 390 11.75 -0.90 21.71
CA THR A 390 12.78 -1.88 21.40
C THR A 390 13.38 -1.46 20.08
N ASP A 391 14.25 -0.46 20.16
CA ASP A 391 15.28 -0.21 19.16
C ASP A 391 16.31 -1.33 19.30
N THR A 392 15.91 -2.55 18.95
CA THR A 392 16.87 -3.60 18.65
C THR A 392 17.06 -3.55 17.15
N PHE A 393 17.85 -2.57 16.68
CA PHE A 393 18.46 -2.65 15.36
C PHE A 393 19.14 -4.01 15.28
N GLN A 394 18.57 -4.95 14.51
CA GLN A 394 19.32 -6.14 14.16
C GLN A 394 20.51 -5.66 13.33
N PRO A 395 21.75 -5.88 13.79
CA PRO A 395 22.92 -5.50 13.02
C PRO A 395 22.87 -6.27 11.70
N CYS A 396 22.95 -5.55 10.60
CA CYS A 396 23.05 -6.16 9.28
C CYS A 396 24.43 -6.84 9.16
N SER A 397 24.52 -7.90 8.34
CA SER A 397 25.79 -8.59 8.06
C SER A 397 26.17 -8.38 6.60
N LEU A 398 27.37 -7.87 6.34
CA LEU A 398 27.87 -7.66 4.98
C LEU A 398 28.08 -8.99 4.22
N ASP A 399 28.31 -10.09 4.94
CA ASP A 399 28.47 -11.43 4.35
C ASP A 399 27.16 -12.01 3.81
N ALA A 400 26.01 -11.39 4.14
CA ALA A 400 24.70 -11.80 3.65
C ALA A 400 24.39 -11.30 2.23
N PHE A 401 25.24 -10.45 1.64
CA PHE A 401 25.04 -9.88 0.33
C PHE A 401 25.93 -10.58 -0.70
N ASP A 402 25.32 -11.06 -1.78
CA ASP A 402 26.07 -11.52 -2.95
C ASP A 402 26.33 -10.36 -3.93
N THR A 403 27.11 -10.62 -4.98
CA THR A 403 27.42 -9.63 -6.02
C THR A 403 26.31 -9.51 -7.08
N SER A 404 25.14 -10.12 -6.85
CA SER A 404 24.04 -10.05 -7.82
C SER A 404 23.47 -8.62 -7.89
N ALA A 405 23.36 -8.13 -9.12
CA ALA A 405 23.15 -6.72 -9.45
C ALA A 405 21.67 -6.29 -9.34
N LEU A 406 21.06 -6.43 -8.18
CA LEU A 406 19.71 -5.93 -7.93
C LEU A 406 19.78 -4.56 -7.24
N PRO A 407 19.11 -3.51 -7.76
CA PRO A 407 19.10 -2.19 -7.12
C PRO A 407 18.70 -2.23 -5.65
N ALA A 408 17.71 -3.06 -5.30
CA ALA A 408 17.31 -3.27 -3.91
C ALA A 408 18.50 -3.76 -3.05
N ASN A 409 19.30 -4.71 -3.54
CA ASN A 409 20.47 -5.23 -2.82
C ASN A 409 21.58 -4.18 -2.70
N GLN A 410 21.82 -3.37 -3.74
CA GLN A 410 22.75 -2.24 -3.67
C GLN A 410 22.35 -1.25 -2.56
N ILE A 411 21.07 -0.92 -2.48
CA ILE A 411 20.54 0.00 -1.46
C ILE A 411 20.66 -0.61 -0.06
N ALA A 412 20.24 -1.86 0.13
CA ALA A 412 20.35 -2.51 1.43
C ALA A 412 21.82 -2.64 1.89
N TYR A 413 22.73 -2.93 0.96
CA TYR A 413 24.16 -2.98 1.24
C TYR A 413 24.70 -1.59 1.64
N ALA A 414 24.28 -0.52 0.94
CA ALA A 414 24.67 0.86 1.28
C ALA A 414 24.25 1.27 2.70
N TYR A 415 23.00 0.98 3.08
CA TYR A 415 22.51 1.20 4.44
C TYR A 415 23.31 0.37 5.46
N CYS A 416 23.66 -0.88 5.10
CA CYS A 416 24.42 -1.73 6.00
C CYS A 416 25.85 -1.22 6.25
N VAL A 417 26.54 -0.77 5.21
CA VAL A 417 27.90 -0.20 5.32
C VAL A 417 27.90 1.11 6.12
N ILE A 418 26.96 2.01 5.85
CA ILE A 418 27.01 3.39 6.36
C ILE A 418 26.29 3.55 7.70
N LEU A 419 25.16 2.86 7.89
CA LEU A 419 24.27 3.02 9.06
C LEU A 419 24.19 1.76 9.93
N HIS A 420 24.90 0.69 9.57
CA HIS A 420 24.94 -0.58 10.33
C HIS A 420 23.59 -1.26 10.56
N ARG A 421 22.62 -0.99 9.68
CA ARG A 421 21.27 -1.55 9.74
C ARG A 421 20.65 -1.70 8.36
N MET A 422 19.63 -2.54 8.26
CA MET A 422 18.87 -2.69 7.01
C MET A 422 17.91 -1.50 6.82
N PRO A 423 17.64 -1.07 5.58
CA PRO A 423 16.61 -0.08 5.32
C PRO A 423 15.24 -0.68 5.64
N SER A 424 14.32 0.14 6.14
CA SER A 424 12.91 -0.20 6.18
C SER A 424 12.35 -0.36 4.75
N PRO A 425 11.19 -1.03 4.57
CA PRO A 425 10.56 -1.13 3.26
C PRO A 425 10.38 0.19 2.52
N ALA A 426 9.89 1.21 3.22
CA ALA A 426 9.70 2.55 2.65
C ALA A 426 11.00 3.24 2.28
N GLU A 427 12.08 3.03 3.04
CA GLU A 427 13.40 3.57 2.70
C GLU A 427 13.97 2.89 1.47
N GLN A 428 13.95 1.55 1.43
CA GLN A 428 14.52 0.80 0.32
C GLN A 428 13.75 1.08 -0.98
N TRP A 429 12.43 1.05 -0.94
CA TRP A 429 11.59 1.35 -2.10
C TRP A 429 11.83 2.76 -2.65
N ARG A 430 11.89 3.75 -1.76
CA ARG A 430 12.16 5.15 -2.12
C ARG A 430 13.48 5.30 -2.88
N GLU A 431 14.53 4.61 -2.44
CA GLU A 431 15.81 4.62 -3.15
C GLU A 431 15.76 3.81 -4.46
N VAL A 432 15.03 2.69 -4.51
CA VAL A 432 14.84 1.91 -5.76
C VAL A 432 14.17 2.77 -6.83
N VAL A 433 13.15 3.53 -6.45
CA VAL A 433 12.49 4.49 -7.34
C VAL A 433 13.46 5.58 -7.80
N ALA A 434 14.31 6.10 -6.92
CA ALA A 434 15.35 7.05 -7.30
C ALA A 434 16.35 6.46 -8.31
N MET A 435 16.76 5.20 -8.12
CA MET A 435 17.69 4.50 -9.02
C MET A 435 17.12 4.20 -10.40
N LYS A 436 15.80 4.18 -10.57
CA LYS A 436 15.20 4.07 -11.92
C LYS A 436 15.48 5.31 -12.77
N LYS A 437 15.58 6.49 -12.15
CA LYS A 437 15.82 7.77 -12.83
C LYS A 437 17.31 8.03 -13.02
N ASP A 438 18.12 7.73 -12.01
CA ASP A 438 19.58 7.78 -12.07
C ASP A 438 20.13 6.45 -11.53
N PRO A 439 20.61 5.52 -12.39
CA PRO A 439 21.08 4.22 -11.96
C PRO A 439 22.35 4.27 -11.09
N SER A 440 22.90 5.47 -10.84
CA SER A 440 24.01 5.69 -9.94
C SER A 440 23.65 5.46 -8.48
N ILE A 441 24.49 4.72 -7.75
CA ILE A 441 24.37 4.54 -6.30
C ILE A 441 24.98 5.72 -5.51
N PHE A 442 25.80 6.57 -6.16
CA PHE A 442 26.52 7.66 -5.49
C PHE A 442 25.62 8.71 -4.80
N PRO A 443 24.48 9.15 -5.40
CA PRO A 443 23.56 10.05 -4.73
C PRO A 443 23.03 9.46 -3.41
N ILE A 444 22.74 8.16 -3.39
CA ILE A 444 22.24 7.44 -2.21
C ILE A 444 23.33 7.35 -1.14
N LEU A 445 24.56 6.96 -1.50
CA LEU A 445 25.70 6.93 -0.57
C LEU A 445 25.94 8.30 0.07
N THR A 446 25.92 9.35 -0.75
CA THR A 446 26.08 10.73 -0.28
C THR A 446 24.96 11.12 0.68
N LYS A 447 23.71 10.80 0.33
CA LYS A 447 22.55 11.06 1.19
C LYS A 447 22.68 10.37 2.56
N LEU A 448 23.09 9.11 2.60
CA LEU A 448 23.26 8.37 3.85
C LEU A 448 24.39 8.95 4.71
N LEU A 449 25.53 9.29 4.11
CA LEU A 449 26.67 9.88 4.82
C LEU A 449 26.43 11.30 5.34
N LEU A 450 25.47 12.02 4.76
CA LEU A 450 25.06 13.35 5.21
C LEU A 450 23.79 13.33 6.09
N SER A 451 23.25 12.13 6.35
CA SER A 451 22.03 11.98 7.13
C SER A 451 22.22 12.39 8.60
N VAL A 452 21.11 12.77 9.26
CA VAL A 452 21.12 13.04 10.70
C VAL A 452 21.51 11.79 11.48
N GLU A 453 21.08 10.61 11.03
CA GLU A 453 21.41 9.32 11.63
C GLU A 453 22.92 9.08 11.64
N PHE A 454 23.56 9.14 10.47
CA PHE A 454 25.02 8.99 10.38
C PHE A 454 25.76 9.99 11.26
N ARG A 455 25.39 11.27 11.20
CA ARG A 455 26.06 12.32 11.99
C ARG A 455 25.85 12.17 13.50
N THR A 456 24.71 11.67 13.95
CA THR A 456 24.45 11.46 15.37
C THR A 456 25.41 10.43 15.96
N ASP A 457 25.67 9.36 15.21
CA ASP A 457 26.56 8.28 15.65
C ASP A 457 28.04 8.57 15.40
N ASN A 458 28.35 9.38 14.38
CA ASN A 458 29.71 9.53 13.85
C ASN A 458 30.27 10.96 13.91
N GLN A 459 29.49 11.96 14.31
CA GLN A 459 29.91 13.37 14.41
C GLN A 459 29.33 14.06 15.66
N PRO A 460 29.70 13.63 16.87
CA PRO A 460 29.28 14.31 18.09
C PRO A 460 29.80 15.76 18.13
N VAL A 461 29.11 16.62 18.87
CA VAL A 461 29.50 18.03 19.03
C VAL A 461 30.93 18.12 19.58
N GLY A 462 31.78 18.88 18.89
CA GLY A 462 33.19 19.06 19.26
C GLY A 462 34.16 18.01 18.71
N LEU A 463 33.71 17.13 17.80
CA LEU A 463 34.59 16.21 17.08
C LEU A 463 35.61 16.99 16.22
N GLY A 464 36.90 16.66 16.36
CA GLY A 464 37.96 17.28 15.54
C GLY A 464 38.05 16.68 14.14
N ASN A 465 38.58 17.44 13.18
CA ASN A 465 38.74 17.01 11.78
C ASN A 465 39.49 15.68 11.64
N ALA A 466 40.56 15.46 12.42
CA ALA A 466 41.31 14.20 12.39
C ALA A 466 40.46 12.98 12.81
N GLN A 467 39.62 13.14 13.83
CA GLN A 467 38.73 12.08 14.28
C GLN A 467 37.62 11.83 13.26
N TYR A 468 37.09 12.88 12.64
CA TYR A 468 36.11 12.76 11.57
C TYR A 468 36.66 11.98 10.38
N ILE A 469 37.87 12.30 9.90
CA ILE A 469 38.52 11.53 8.82
C ILE A 469 38.73 10.08 9.21
N ALA A 470 39.18 9.81 10.43
CA ALA A 470 39.37 8.43 10.90
C ALA A 470 38.06 7.63 10.92
N ILE A 471 36.94 8.26 11.28
CA ILE A 471 35.62 7.63 11.22
C ILE A 471 35.23 7.31 9.78
N LEU A 472 35.38 8.25 8.84
CA LEU A 472 35.08 7.99 7.43
C LEU A 472 35.92 6.84 6.86
N TYR A 473 37.20 6.75 7.21
CA TYR A 473 38.07 5.65 6.79
C TYR A 473 37.62 4.30 7.35
N ARG A 474 37.26 4.24 8.63
CA ARG A 474 36.76 3.00 9.23
C ARG A 474 35.44 2.57 8.61
N THR A 475 34.48 3.49 8.45
CA THR A 475 33.16 3.16 7.92
C THR A 475 33.23 2.80 6.43
N LEU A 476 33.94 3.58 5.62
CA LEU A 476 33.93 3.44 4.16
C LEU A 476 35.02 2.51 3.63
N LEU A 477 36.15 2.36 4.32
CA LEU A 477 37.28 1.57 3.83
C LEU A 477 37.65 0.40 4.75
N GLY A 478 37.04 0.29 5.92
CA GLY A 478 37.28 -0.80 6.87
C GLY A 478 38.68 -0.79 7.48
N ARG A 479 39.35 0.36 7.51
CA ARG A 479 40.73 0.51 8.04
C ARG A 479 40.93 1.89 8.65
N GLU A 480 42.02 2.06 9.41
CA GLU A 480 42.49 3.39 9.80
C GLU A 480 43.13 4.14 8.61
N PRO A 481 43.08 5.49 8.59
CA PRO A 481 43.85 6.26 7.64
C PRO A 481 45.35 6.11 7.91
N ASP A 482 46.14 6.04 6.84
CA ASP A 482 47.59 6.17 6.96
C ASP A 482 47.97 7.62 7.30
N GLY A 483 49.19 7.82 7.81
CA GLY A 483 49.62 9.13 8.28
C GLY A 483 49.60 10.23 7.21
N HIS A 484 49.81 9.87 5.95
CA HIS A 484 49.76 10.80 4.82
C HIS A 484 48.32 11.19 4.49
N GLY A 485 47.44 10.20 4.27
CA GLY A 485 46.02 10.43 3.98
C GLY A 485 45.29 11.19 5.09
N LEU A 486 45.61 10.90 6.36
CA LEU A 486 45.06 11.65 7.49
C LEU A 486 45.51 13.11 7.45
N SER A 487 46.82 13.36 7.30
CA SER A 487 47.39 14.71 7.29
C SER A 487 46.85 15.56 6.14
N ASP A 488 46.73 14.97 4.95
CA ASP A 488 46.24 15.66 3.76
C ASP A 488 44.78 16.10 3.92
N TYR A 489 43.90 15.18 4.32
CA TYR A 489 42.49 15.51 4.48
C TYR A 489 42.23 16.47 5.64
N VAL A 490 42.97 16.36 6.74
CA VAL A 490 42.88 17.30 7.86
C VAL A 490 43.34 18.70 7.42
N SER A 491 44.45 18.82 6.70
CA SER A 491 44.94 20.10 6.16
C SER A 491 43.92 20.78 5.25
N LYS A 492 43.26 20.01 4.37
CA LYS A 492 42.19 20.51 3.49
C LYS A 492 40.98 21.03 4.27
N LEU A 493 40.59 20.34 5.35
CA LEU A 493 39.48 20.76 6.21
C LEU A 493 39.85 21.99 7.06
N ASP A 494 41.05 22.01 7.64
CA ASP A 494 41.53 23.11 8.50
C ASP A 494 41.72 24.41 7.72
N SER A 495 42.17 24.32 6.46
CA SER A 495 42.33 25.47 5.56
C SER A 495 41.04 25.92 4.87
N GLY A 496 39.97 25.12 4.96
CA GLY A 496 38.72 25.33 4.23
C GLY A 496 38.83 25.09 2.72
N GLU A 497 39.92 24.48 2.25
CA GLU A 497 40.11 24.08 0.84
C GLU A 497 39.05 23.05 0.40
N ALA A 498 38.63 22.18 1.31
CA ALA A 498 37.55 21.22 1.09
C ALA A 498 36.55 21.21 2.25
N SER A 499 35.29 20.91 1.94
CA SER A 499 34.27 20.64 2.95
C SER A 499 34.21 19.14 3.29
N GLY A 500 33.57 18.79 4.41
CA GLY A 500 33.34 17.39 4.78
C GLY A 500 32.58 16.62 3.68
N GLU A 501 31.59 17.26 3.06
CA GLU A 501 30.86 16.71 1.90
C GLU A 501 31.79 16.41 0.73
N ARG A 502 32.76 17.29 0.46
CA ARG A 502 33.73 17.08 -0.60
C ARG A 502 34.64 15.89 -0.30
N ILE A 503 35.09 15.73 0.95
CA ILE A 503 35.91 14.59 1.36
C ILE A 503 35.12 13.28 1.26
N VAL A 504 33.87 13.27 1.71
CA VAL A 504 32.96 12.13 1.53
C VAL A 504 32.86 11.74 0.05
N ALA A 505 32.63 12.73 -0.83
CA ALA A 505 32.56 12.49 -2.26
C ALA A 505 33.87 11.89 -2.81
N GLU A 506 35.03 12.41 -2.41
CA GLU A 506 36.34 11.89 -2.83
C GLU A 506 36.55 10.43 -2.38
N LEU A 507 36.18 10.08 -1.14
CA LEU A 507 36.31 8.72 -0.61
C LEU A 507 35.39 7.72 -1.34
N ILE A 508 34.11 8.03 -1.52
CA ILE A 508 33.18 7.09 -2.18
C ILE A 508 33.49 6.93 -3.68
N HIS A 509 34.08 7.94 -4.33
CA HIS A 509 34.54 7.82 -5.72
C HIS A 509 35.93 7.17 -5.86
N SER A 510 36.61 6.86 -4.76
CA SER A 510 37.93 6.26 -4.79
C SER A 510 37.89 4.83 -5.34
N HIS A 511 38.97 4.44 -6.02
CA HIS A 511 39.17 3.06 -6.48
C HIS A 511 39.13 2.07 -5.31
N GLU A 512 39.66 2.46 -4.15
CA GLU A 512 39.68 1.60 -2.96
C GLU A 512 38.26 1.29 -2.47
N PHE A 513 37.41 2.32 -2.34
CA PHE A 513 36.01 2.14 -1.94
C PHE A 513 35.27 1.20 -2.90
N ARG A 514 35.38 1.46 -4.21
CA ARG A 514 34.72 0.65 -5.25
C ARG A 514 35.18 -0.80 -5.25
N SER A 515 36.49 -1.00 -5.12
CA SER A 515 37.11 -2.34 -5.06
C SER A 515 36.67 -3.15 -3.85
N ARG A 516 36.44 -2.49 -2.71
CA ARG A 516 35.99 -3.13 -1.46
C ARG A 516 34.49 -3.43 -1.49
N HIS A 517 33.69 -2.54 -2.05
CA HIS A 517 32.23 -2.61 -2.01
C HIS A 517 31.64 -3.01 -3.37
N LYS A 518 32.08 -4.15 -3.91
CA LYS A 518 31.69 -4.64 -5.24
C LYS A 518 30.19 -4.77 -5.45
N VAL A 519 29.44 -5.07 -4.37
CA VAL A 519 27.97 -5.12 -4.39
C VAL A 519 27.36 -3.80 -4.87
N LEU A 520 27.97 -2.66 -4.54
CA LEU A 520 27.50 -1.33 -4.97
C LEU A 520 27.80 -1.05 -6.45
N PHE A 521 28.78 -1.74 -7.05
CA PHE A 521 29.32 -1.44 -8.38
C PHE A 521 29.37 -2.68 -9.30
N PRO A 522 28.24 -3.37 -9.54
CA PRO A 522 28.23 -4.66 -10.24
C PRO A 522 28.64 -4.57 -11.73
N ASN A 523 28.62 -3.37 -12.32
CA ASN A 523 28.90 -3.13 -13.73
C ASN A 523 30.28 -2.53 -14.00
N GLU A 524 31.11 -2.31 -12.97
CA GLU A 524 32.48 -1.81 -13.18
C GLU A 524 33.44 -2.97 -13.58
N PRO A 525 34.34 -2.76 -14.56
CA PRO A 525 35.35 -3.75 -14.92
C PRO A 525 36.21 -4.10 -13.70
N GLN A 526 36.40 -5.40 -13.46
CA GLN A 526 37.19 -5.91 -12.33
C GLN A 526 38.69 -5.73 -12.54
#